data_AF-A0A8H7H6G2-F1
#
_entry.id   AF-A0A8H7H6G2-F1
#
_cell.length_a   1.000
_cell.length_b   1.000
_cell.length_c   1.000
_cell.angle_alpha   90.00
_cell.angle_beta   90.00
_cell.angle_gamma   90.00
#
_symmetry.space_group_name_H-M   'P 1'
#
loop_
_entity.id
_entity.type
_entity.pdbx_description
1 polymer ?
#
loop_
_entity_poly.entity_id
_entity_poly.type
_entity_poly.pdbx_seq_one_letter_code
_entity_poly.pdbx_strand_id
1 'polypeptide(L)'
;MIPLHPPTSCGDSDKPEMWKCTSALFYGAAITPGTKPPALNTWTMRIVQVHTQIKWRRFLVLKLTSDEAGRPTGICLEEVPYCIPEKTVAIWEVDDLGMPVDMTSRGRPRPYYHTKLLEHLSEATSQAIILKNATNDPFRPCFNLMRLLTQKKVLSRSGFDLFRQITQEQAWTFYNTPHPAYYRPSMRISRG
;
A
#
# COMPACT_ATOMS: atom_id res chain seq x y z
N MET A 1 3.40 -10.14 -26.05
CA MET A 1 2.67 -9.93 -24.77
C MET A 1 3.35 -10.79 -23.73
N ILE A 2 3.82 -10.20 -22.63
CA ILE A 2 4.41 -10.96 -21.51
C ILE A 2 3.24 -11.59 -20.74
N PRO A 3 3.25 -12.90 -20.46
CA PRO A 3 2.19 -13.52 -19.69
C PRO A 3 2.20 -12.98 -18.26
N LEU A 4 1.07 -12.42 -17.83
CA LEU A 4 0.84 -12.03 -16.44
C LEU A 4 0.58 -13.32 -15.65
N HIS A 5 1.43 -13.60 -14.66
CA HIS A 5 1.16 -14.71 -13.74
C HIS A 5 0.04 -14.31 -12.77
N PRO A 6 -0.91 -15.22 -12.46
CA PRO A 6 -1.90 -14.95 -11.44
C PRO A 6 -1.19 -14.73 -10.09
N PRO A 7 -1.62 -13.78 -9.27
CA PRO A 7 -1.03 -13.60 -7.95
C PRO A 7 -1.31 -14.83 -7.10
N THR A 8 -0.25 -15.54 -6.75
CA THR A 8 -0.25 -16.42 -5.58
C THR A 8 -0.01 -15.56 -4.35
N SER A 9 -0.73 -15.84 -3.26
CA SER A 9 -0.26 -15.33 -1.97
C SER A 9 1.11 -15.95 -1.70
N CYS A 10 2.09 -15.14 -1.32
CA CYS A 10 3.27 -15.70 -0.67
C CYS A 10 2.85 -16.00 0.77
N GLY A 11 2.22 -17.17 0.95
CA GLY A 11 1.64 -17.63 2.22
C GLY A 11 0.14 -17.83 2.12
N ASP A 12 -0.31 -19.07 2.29
CA ASP A 12 -1.73 -19.38 2.41
C ASP A 12 -2.28 -18.69 3.66
N SER A 13 -3.23 -17.80 3.46
CA SER A 13 -4.18 -17.45 4.51
C SER A 13 -5.22 -18.56 4.47
N ASP A 14 -5.07 -19.64 5.26
CA ASP A 14 -5.96 -20.82 5.23
C ASP A 14 -7.47 -20.50 5.29
N LYS A 15 -7.83 -19.28 5.74
CA LYS A 15 -9.20 -18.76 5.79
C LYS A 15 -9.27 -17.28 5.38
N PRO A 16 -9.17 -16.93 4.08
CA PRO A 16 -9.14 -15.55 3.59
C PRO A 16 -10.35 -14.70 4.04
N GLU A 17 -11.51 -15.32 4.14
CA GLU A 17 -12.78 -14.72 4.58
C GLU A 17 -12.76 -14.26 6.04
N MET A 18 -11.85 -14.80 6.86
CA MET A 18 -11.73 -14.43 8.27
C MET A 18 -10.95 -13.13 8.50
N TRP A 19 -10.29 -12.61 7.46
CA TRP A 19 -9.43 -11.43 7.56
C TRP A 19 -10.09 -10.21 6.94
N LYS A 20 -10.43 -9.24 7.79
CA LYS A 20 -10.95 -7.94 7.38
C LYS A 20 -9.78 -6.97 7.19
N CYS A 21 -9.68 -6.34 6.03
CA CYS A 21 -8.82 -5.18 5.80
C CYS A 21 -9.39 -3.98 6.56
N THR A 22 -8.58 -3.35 7.39
CA THR A 22 -9.02 -2.28 8.31
C THR A 22 -8.42 -0.95 7.95
N SER A 23 -7.10 -0.91 7.76
CA SER A 23 -6.39 0.30 7.38
C SER A 23 -5.27 0.02 6.40
N ALA A 24 -4.75 1.08 5.78
CA ALA A 24 -3.50 1.06 5.03
C ALA A 24 -2.50 2.01 5.71
N LEU A 25 -1.36 1.47 6.13
CA LEU A 25 -0.24 2.20 6.72
C LEU A 25 0.77 2.55 5.63
N PHE A 26 1.10 3.83 5.53
CA PHE A 26 2.14 4.34 4.66
C PHE A 26 3.24 4.89 5.53
N TYR A 27 4.48 4.48 5.28
CA TYR A 27 5.60 5.08 5.99
C TYR A 27 6.80 5.23 5.08
N GLY A 28 7.57 6.28 5.32
CA GLY A 28 8.86 6.52 4.69
C GLY A 28 9.98 6.18 5.66
N ALA A 29 10.86 5.24 5.31
CA ALA A 29 12.05 4.94 6.10
C ALA A 29 13.26 5.71 5.56
N ALA A 30 14.04 6.33 6.45
CA ALA A 30 15.31 6.93 6.06
C ALA A 30 16.28 5.86 5.58
N ILE A 31 17.03 6.22 4.55
CA ILE A 31 18.02 5.34 3.96
C ILE A 31 19.21 5.19 4.89
N THR A 32 19.70 3.96 5.01
CA THR A 32 20.90 3.65 5.77
C THR A 32 22.12 4.29 5.09
N PRO A 33 23.04 4.90 5.87
CA PRO A 33 24.32 5.37 5.32
C PRO A 33 25.03 4.26 4.53
N GLY A 34 25.51 4.56 3.32
CA GLY A 34 26.17 3.60 2.42
C GLY A 34 25.36 3.20 1.17
N THR A 35 24.09 3.61 1.09
CA THR A 35 23.25 3.35 -0.09
C THR A 35 23.59 4.35 -1.19
N LYS A 36 23.84 3.87 -2.42
CA LYS A 36 24.21 4.74 -3.55
C LYS A 36 23.08 5.74 -3.86
N PRO A 37 23.40 7.02 -4.13
CA PRO A 37 22.43 7.95 -4.71
C PRO A 37 21.86 7.37 -6.03
N PRO A 38 20.59 7.65 -6.37
CA PRO A 38 19.61 8.45 -5.65
C PRO A 38 18.70 7.56 -4.82
N ALA A 39 19.14 7.16 -3.63
CA ALA A 39 18.23 6.49 -2.74
C ALA A 39 17.25 7.57 -2.21
N LEU A 40 15.96 7.33 -2.42
CA LEU A 40 14.83 8.01 -1.76
C LEU A 40 14.48 7.30 -0.46
N ASN A 41 13.92 8.01 0.53
CA ASN A 41 13.29 7.34 1.69
C ASN A 41 12.47 6.15 1.18
N THR A 42 12.69 4.95 1.72
CA THR A 42 11.96 3.77 1.28
C THR A 42 10.53 3.91 1.78
N TRP A 43 9.65 4.42 0.93
CA TRP A 43 8.21 4.43 1.15
C TRP A 43 7.66 3.02 0.97
N THR A 44 6.97 2.55 2.00
CA THR A 44 6.32 1.26 2.01
C THR A 44 4.87 1.44 2.40
N MET A 45 4.00 0.67 1.75
CA MET A 45 2.60 0.53 2.16
C MET A 45 2.40 -0.84 2.80
N ARG A 46 1.71 -0.86 3.94
CA ARG A 46 1.21 -2.07 4.59
C ARG A 46 -0.30 -2.05 4.67
N ILE A 47 -0.94 -3.14 4.28
CA ILE A 47 -2.37 -3.34 4.50
C ILE A 47 -2.53 -4.02 5.86
N VAL A 48 -3.29 -3.40 6.75
CA VAL A 48 -3.57 -3.91 8.10
C VAL A 48 -4.82 -4.75 8.06
N GLN A 49 -4.70 -6.01 8.47
CA GLN A 49 -5.82 -6.93 8.55
C GLN A 49 -6.08 -7.37 9.99
N VAL A 50 -7.35 -7.53 10.32
CA VAL A 50 -7.81 -8.02 11.63
C VAL A 50 -8.62 -9.30 11.41
N HIS A 51 -8.27 -10.33 12.17
CA HIS A 51 -9.06 -11.55 12.22
C HIS A 51 -10.40 -11.27 12.89
N THR A 52 -11.49 -11.60 12.20
CA THR A 52 -12.86 -11.23 12.62
C THR A 52 -13.28 -11.85 13.95
N GLN A 53 -12.87 -13.10 14.22
CA GLN A 53 -13.19 -13.82 15.46
C GLN A 53 -12.22 -13.50 16.61
N ILE A 54 -10.95 -13.88 16.47
CA ILE A 54 -9.94 -13.78 17.56
C ILE A 54 -9.23 -12.42 17.67
N LYS A 55 -9.54 -11.46 16.78
CA LYS A 55 -9.01 -10.07 16.78
C LYS A 55 -7.49 -9.94 16.61
N TRP A 56 -6.80 -10.99 16.17
CA TRP A 56 -5.39 -10.93 15.81
C TRP A 56 -5.15 -9.99 14.63
N ARG A 57 -3.99 -9.31 14.63
CA ARG A 57 -3.58 -8.38 13.58
C ARG A 57 -2.46 -8.97 12.76
N ARG A 58 -2.52 -8.77 11.44
CA ARG A 58 -1.40 -9.03 10.52
C ARG A 58 -1.21 -7.89 9.55
N PHE A 59 -0.02 -7.82 8.97
CA PHE A 59 0.41 -6.76 8.08
C PHE A 59 0.87 -7.36 6.77
N LEU A 60 0.34 -6.86 5.65
CA LEU A 60 0.69 -7.34 4.33
C LEU A 60 1.40 -6.24 3.54
N VAL A 61 2.49 -6.57 2.86
CA VAL A 61 3.15 -5.68 1.89
C VAL A 61 2.86 -6.14 0.47
N LEU A 62 2.87 -5.16 -0.45
CA LEU A 62 2.89 -5.44 -1.87
C LEU A 62 4.31 -5.82 -2.28
N LYS A 63 4.48 -7.02 -2.86
CA LYS A 63 5.74 -7.49 -3.42
C LYS A 63 5.63 -7.56 -4.94
N LEU A 64 6.54 -6.92 -5.66
CA LEU A 64 6.64 -7.09 -7.10
C LEU A 64 7.24 -8.47 -7.39
N THR A 65 6.63 -9.21 -8.30
CA THR A 65 7.28 -10.38 -8.90
C THR A 65 8.01 -9.90 -10.15
N SER A 66 9.19 -10.46 -10.40
CA SER A 66 10.01 -10.10 -11.56
C SER A 66 10.42 -11.34 -12.35
N ASP A 67 10.69 -11.15 -13.64
CA ASP A 67 11.37 -12.14 -14.46
C ASP A 67 12.88 -12.19 -14.16
N GLU A 68 13.59 -13.11 -14.81
CA GLU A 68 15.05 -13.29 -14.66
C GLU A 68 15.85 -12.04 -15.03
N ALA A 69 15.29 -11.16 -15.86
CA ALA A 69 15.90 -9.88 -16.24
C ALA A 69 15.56 -8.74 -15.26
N GLY A 70 14.86 -9.04 -14.16
CA GLY A 70 14.47 -8.07 -13.14
C GLY A 70 13.28 -7.18 -13.53
N ARG A 71 12.58 -7.49 -14.63
CA ARG A 71 11.40 -6.72 -15.05
C ARG A 71 10.18 -7.17 -14.27
N PRO A 72 9.35 -6.26 -13.77
CA PRO A 72 8.18 -6.61 -12.99
C PRO A 72 7.13 -7.29 -13.88
N THR A 73 6.72 -8.49 -13.48
CA THR A 73 5.75 -9.36 -14.18
C THR A 73 4.41 -9.44 -13.46
N GLY A 74 4.35 -8.99 -12.21
CA GLY A 74 3.18 -9.16 -11.36
C GLY A 74 3.37 -8.54 -9.99
N ILE A 75 2.33 -8.71 -9.18
CA ILE A 75 2.34 -8.40 -7.75
C ILE A 75 1.85 -9.60 -6.96
N CYS A 76 2.39 -9.77 -5.77
CA CYS A 76 1.83 -10.63 -4.73
C CYS A 76 1.75 -9.89 -3.40
N LEU A 77 1.05 -10.50 -2.45
CA LEU A 77 1.04 -10.05 -1.06
C LEU A 77 1.94 -10.96 -0.24
N GLU A 78 2.72 -10.34 0.64
CA GLU A 78 3.59 -11.02 1.59
C GLU A 78 3.25 -10.55 3.00
N GLU A 79 3.08 -11.50 3.92
CA GLU A 79 2.90 -11.18 5.34
C GLU A 79 4.23 -10.74 5.94
N VAL A 80 4.20 -9.66 6.72
CA VAL A 80 5.36 -9.11 7.41
C VAL A 80 5.07 -8.86 8.88
N PRO A 81 6.10 -8.92 9.75
CA PRO A 81 5.94 -8.55 11.15
C PRO A 81 5.46 -7.11 11.32
N TYR A 82 4.82 -6.85 12.47
CA TYR A 82 4.49 -5.49 12.90
C TYR A 82 5.74 -4.74 13.41
N CYS A 83 6.70 -4.50 12.52
CA CYS A 83 7.86 -3.65 12.83
C CYS A 83 7.86 -2.45 11.88
N ILE A 84 7.55 -1.26 12.37
CA ILE A 84 7.83 -0.02 11.63
C ILE A 84 9.33 0.26 11.84
N PRO A 85 10.14 0.46 10.77
CA PRO A 85 11.57 0.69 10.93
C PRO A 85 11.88 1.86 11.87
N GLU A 86 12.88 1.74 12.74
CA GLU A 86 13.21 2.77 13.73
C GLU A 86 13.55 4.13 13.11
N LYS A 87 14.10 4.11 11.88
CA LYS A 87 14.46 5.31 11.11
C LYS A 87 13.31 5.86 10.27
N THR A 88 12.08 5.55 10.62
CA THR A 88 10.91 6.07 9.91
C THR A 88 10.80 7.58 10.10
N VAL A 89 10.72 8.31 8.99
CA VAL A 89 10.66 9.78 8.95
C VAL A 89 9.23 10.29 8.81
N ALA A 90 8.32 9.45 8.30
CA ALA A 90 6.90 9.77 8.17
C ALA A 90 6.08 8.49 8.31
N ILE A 91 4.96 8.56 9.01
CA ILE A 91 3.95 7.49 9.11
C ILE A 91 2.59 8.15 8.90
N TRP A 92 1.76 7.51 8.09
CA TRP A 92 0.40 7.91 7.87
C TRP A 92 -0.50 6.68 7.79
N GLU A 93 -1.66 6.75 8.40
CA GLU A 93 -2.64 5.67 8.43
C GLU A 93 -3.91 6.13 7.74
N VAL A 94 -4.44 5.27 6.87
CA VAL A 94 -5.77 5.44 6.29
C VAL A 94 -6.67 4.40 6.87
N ASP A 95 -7.51 4.85 7.79
CA ASP A 95 -8.50 4.02 8.44
C ASP A 95 -9.68 3.72 7.51
N ASP A 96 -10.47 2.73 7.93
CA ASP A 96 -11.78 2.37 7.37
C ASP A 96 -11.80 2.01 5.89
N LEU A 97 -10.92 1.08 5.49
CA LEU A 97 -11.05 0.40 4.20
C LEU A 97 -12.42 -0.31 4.12
N GLY A 98 -13.27 0.12 3.19
CA GLY A 98 -14.65 -0.33 3.10
C GLY A 98 -15.25 -0.10 1.72
N MET A 99 -16.09 -1.04 1.28
CA MET A 99 -16.78 -0.94 0.00
C MET A 99 -18.01 -0.03 0.12
N PRO A 100 -18.37 0.69 -0.95
CA PRO A 100 -19.56 1.53 -0.96
C PRO A 100 -20.82 0.70 -0.71
N VAL A 101 -21.82 1.33 -0.13
CA VAL A 101 -23.13 0.72 0.13
C VAL A 101 -23.91 0.67 -1.19
N ASP A 102 -24.48 -0.48 -1.54
CA ASP A 102 -25.54 -0.51 -2.55
C ASP A 102 -26.68 0.37 -2.04
N MET A 103 -27.18 1.30 -2.86
CA MET A 103 -28.17 2.32 -2.46
C MET A 103 -29.45 1.76 -1.80
N THR A 104 -29.65 0.44 -1.87
CA THR A 104 -30.76 -0.31 -1.26
C THR A 104 -30.54 -0.72 0.20
N SER A 105 -29.31 -0.63 0.73
CA SER A 105 -28.96 -1.09 2.07
C SER A 105 -28.71 0.06 3.04
N ARG A 106 -29.38 0.03 4.20
CA ARG A 106 -29.35 1.10 5.22
C ARG A 106 -27.96 1.26 5.85
N GLY A 107 -27.14 2.15 5.29
CA GLY A 107 -26.38 3.13 6.06
C GLY A 107 -24.97 2.79 6.58
N ARG A 108 -24.33 1.66 6.24
CA ARG A 108 -22.92 1.42 6.61
C ARG A 108 -22.11 0.78 5.47
N PRO A 109 -20.88 1.26 5.16
CA PRO A 109 -19.98 0.63 4.19
C PRO A 109 -19.82 -0.87 4.44
N ARG A 110 -19.82 -1.68 3.38
CA ARG A 110 -19.59 -3.13 3.53
C ARG A 110 -18.12 -3.36 3.89
N PRO A 111 -17.81 -4.28 4.83
CA PRO A 111 -16.43 -4.56 5.18
C PRO A 111 -15.62 -5.04 3.96
N TYR A 112 -14.37 -4.57 3.86
CA TYR A 112 -13.45 -5.02 2.83
C TYR A 112 -12.62 -6.20 3.35
N TYR A 113 -12.75 -7.38 2.73
CA TYR A 113 -12.08 -8.61 3.17
C TYR A 113 -10.85 -8.93 2.33
N HIS A 114 -9.99 -9.82 2.85
CA HIS A 114 -8.81 -10.30 2.14
C HIS A 114 -9.17 -10.98 0.81
N THR A 115 -10.27 -11.73 0.74
CA THR A 115 -10.78 -12.31 -0.53
C THR A 115 -10.98 -11.25 -1.60
N LYS A 116 -11.68 -10.15 -1.28
CA LYS A 116 -11.88 -9.05 -2.23
C LYS A 116 -10.61 -8.28 -2.57
N LEU A 117 -9.65 -8.22 -1.66
CA LEU A 117 -8.32 -7.72 -1.98
C LEU A 117 -7.64 -8.62 -3.00
N LEU A 118 -7.59 -9.93 -2.78
CA LEU A 118 -7.00 -10.88 -3.72
C LEU A 118 -7.67 -10.81 -5.09
N GLU A 119 -9.00 -10.72 -5.15
CA GLU A 119 -9.73 -10.55 -6.41
C GLU A 119 -9.34 -9.27 -7.15
N HIS A 120 -9.28 -8.13 -6.45
CA HIS A 120 -8.83 -6.89 -7.09
C HIS A 120 -7.41 -6.99 -7.60
N LEU A 121 -6.50 -7.66 -6.87
CA LEU A 121 -5.12 -7.81 -7.29
C LEU A 121 -4.95 -8.86 -8.39
N SER A 122 -5.83 -9.86 -8.51
CA SER A 122 -5.75 -10.91 -9.54
C SER A 122 -6.33 -10.50 -10.88
N GLU A 123 -7.20 -9.49 -10.91
CA GLU A 123 -7.69 -8.91 -12.16
C GLU A 123 -6.53 -8.39 -13.05
N ALA A 124 -6.45 -8.87 -14.29
CA ALA A 124 -5.40 -8.48 -15.24
C ALA A 124 -5.34 -6.96 -15.48
N THR A 125 -6.49 -6.28 -15.51
CA THR A 125 -6.55 -4.83 -15.63
C THR A 125 -5.95 -4.13 -14.42
N SER A 126 -6.19 -4.64 -13.21
CA SER A 126 -5.62 -4.11 -11.98
C SER A 126 -4.11 -4.33 -11.93
N GLN A 127 -3.62 -5.50 -12.32
CA GLN A 127 -2.19 -5.78 -12.49
C GLN A 127 -1.55 -4.77 -13.43
N ALA A 128 -2.13 -4.56 -14.62
CA ALA A 128 -1.63 -3.57 -15.58
C ALA A 128 -1.63 -2.14 -15.03
N ILE A 129 -2.65 -1.76 -14.25
CA ILE A 129 -2.70 -0.45 -13.57
C ILE A 129 -1.57 -0.34 -12.55
N ILE A 130 -1.35 -1.36 -11.72
CA ILE A 130 -0.37 -1.34 -10.64
C ILE A 130 1.05 -1.33 -11.20
N LEU A 131 1.33 -2.15 -12.21
CA LEU A 131 2.64 -2.28 -12.84
C LEU A 131 2.99 -1.13 -13.78
N LYS A 132 2.05 -0.24 -14.11
CA LYS A 132 2.30 0.89 -15.00
C LYS A 132 3.44 1.75 -14.48
N ASN A 133 4.54 1.79 -15.24
CA ASN A 133 5.79 2.51 -14.94
C ASN A 133 6.52 2.02 -13.66
N ALA A 134 6.27 0.78 -13.21
CA ALA A 134 6.89 0.20 -12.02
C ALA A 134 8.41 0.02 -12.13
N THR A 135 8.95 -0.14 -13.35
CA THR A 135 10.39 -0.26 -13.61
C THR A 135 11.18 1.02 -13.31
N ASN A 136 10.55 2.18 -13.49
CA ASN A 136 11.25 3.47 -13.49
C ASN A 136 11.17 4.16 -12.12
N ASP A 137 10.31 3.67 -11.24
CA ASP A 137 9.94 4.34 -10.01
C ASP A 137 9.43 3.29 -9.00
N PRO A 138 10.23 2.93 -7.98
CA PRO A 138 9.85 1.92 -7.00
C PRO A 138 8.66 2.34 -6.13
N PHE A 139 8.27 3.62 -6.13
CA PHE A 139 7.09 4.14 -5.42
C PHE A 139 5.82 4.02 -6.23
N ARG A 140 5.96 3.90 -7.55
CA ARG A 140 4.84 3.88 -8.49
C ARG A 140 3.82 2.77 -8.21
N PRO A 141 4.21 1.53 -7.86
CA PRO A 141 3.23 0.47 -7.54
C PRO A 141 2.35 0.80 -6.35
N CYS A 142 2.91 1.37 -5.27
CA CYS A 142 2.14 1.78 -4.09
C CYS A 142 1.14 2.89 -4.46
N PHE A 143 1.58 3.87 -5.25
CA PHE A 143 0.71 4.94 -5.73
C PHE A 143 -0.43 4.42 -6.61
N ASN A 144 -0.11 3.54 -7.55
CA ASN A 144 -1.09 2.96 -8.47
C ASN A 144 -2.10 2.08 -7.74
N LEU A 145 -1.68 1.35 -6.69
CA LEU A 145 -2.58 0.56 -5.85
C LEU A 145 -3.54 1.45 -5.07
N MET A 146 -3.06 2.55 -4.48
CA MET A 146 -3.94 3.53 -3.82
C MET A 146 -4.97 4.13 -4.78
N ARG A 147 -4.54 4.43 -6.01
CA ARG A 147 -5.46 4.90 -7.05
C ARG A 147 -6.50 3.83 -7.40
N LEU A 148 -6.09 2.56 -7.53
CA LEU A 148 -6.99 1.44 -7.80
C LEU A 148 -8.03 1.28 -6.68
N LEU A 149 -7.60 1.29 -5.41
CA LEU A 149 -8.52 1.17 -4.26
C LEU A 149 -9.52 2.32 -4.20
N THR A 150 -9.10 3.52 -4.60
CA THR A 150 -10.00 4.69 -4.72
C THR A 150 -11.01 4.51 -5.86
N GLN A 151 -10.57 4.04 -7.02
CA GLN A 151 -11.43 3.76 -8.17
C GLN A 151 -12.45 2.66 -7.87
N LYS A 152 -12.04 1.63 -7.13
CA LYS A 152 -12.91 0.56 -6.63
C LYS A 152 -13.77 1.00 -5.42
N LYS A 153 -13.67 2.27 -5.02
CA LYS A 153 -14.40 2.88 -3.89
C LYS A 153 -14.16 2.18 -2.54
N VAL A 154 -13.05 1.45 -2.42
CA VAL A 154 -12.55 0.85 -1.16
C VAL A 154 -11.98 1.93 -0.24
N LEU A 155 -11.35 2.93 -0.85
CA LEU A 155 -10.71 4.06 -0.19
C LEU A 155 -11.46 5.35 -0.51
N SER A 156 -11.60 6.22 0.47
CA SER A 156 -12.13 7.57 0.24
C SER A 156 -11.20 8.40 -0.65
N ARG A 157 -11.77 9.25 -1.49
CA ARG A 157 -11.01 10.17 -2.34
C ARG A 157 -10.15 11.13 -1.51
N SER A 158 -10.63 11.56 -0.36
CA SER A 158 -9.86 12.36 0.61
C SER A 158 -8.61 11.65 1.12
N GLY A 159 -8.69 10.33 1.36
CA GLY A 159 -7.51 9.55 1.73
C GLY A 159 -6.48 9.50 0.60
N PHE A 160 -6.93 9.33 -0.64
CA PHE A 160 -6.04 9.37 -1.80
C PHE A 160 -5.39 10.75 -2.03
N ASP A 161 -6.16 11.83 -1.91
CA ASP A 161 -5.67 13.18 -2.11
C ASP A 161 -4.61 13.55 -1.06
N LEU A 162 -4.81 13.13 0.20
CA LEU A 162 -3.81 13.33 1.25
C LEU A 162 -2.53 12.52 0.99
N PHE A 163 -2.66 11.25 0.61
CA PHE A 163 -1.52 10.44 0.19
C PHE A 163 -0.74 11.10 -0.97
N ARG A 164 -1.47 11.58 -1.99
CA ARG A 164 -0.89 12.28 -3.14
C ARG A 164 -0.15 13.55 -2.70
N GLN A 165 -0.73 14.35 -1.80
CA GLN A 165 -0.08 15.55 -1.28
C GLN A 165 1.22 15.20 -0.54
N ILE A 166 1.19 14.26 0.41
CA ILE A 166 2.37 13.87 1.19
C ILE A 166 3.48 13.34 0.28
N THR A 167 3.12 12.47 -0.67
CA THR A 167 4.09 11.94 -1.64
C THR A 167 4.65 13.02 -2.56
N GLN A 168 3.84 14.00 -2.97
CA GLN A 168 4.29 15.14 -3.77
C GLN A 168 5.21 16.08 -2.99
N GLU A 169 4.89 16.41 -1.75
CA GLU A 169 5.72 17.26 -0.88
C GLU A 169 7.07 16.61 -0.57
N GLN A 170 7.07 15.29 -0.34
CA GLN A 170 8.28 14.53 -0.07
C GLN A 170 9.12 14.29 -1.33
N ALA A 171 8.47 14.07 -2.49
CA ALA A 171 9.15 14.06 -3.79
C ALA A 171 9.73 15.44 -4.12
N TRP A 172 8.99 16.53 -3.83
CA TRP A 172 9.46 17.91 -4.02
C TRP A 172 10.69 18.22 -3.18
N THR A 173 10.68 17.80 -1.90
CA THR A 173 11.82 17.91 -0.99
C THR A 173 13.04 17.17 -1.55
N PHE A 174 12.85 16.00 -2.18
CA PHE A 174 13.92 15.25 -2.83
C PHE A 174 14.48 15.91 -4.10
N TYR A 175 13.63 16.43 -4.99
CA TYR A 175 14.09 17.01 -6.25
C TYR A 175 14.71 18.41 -6.09
N ASN A 176 14.36 19.14 -5.03
CA ASN A 176 14.69 20.57 -4.93
C ASN A 176 15.50 20.97 -3.70
N THR A 177 15.81 20.05 -2.78
CA THR A 177 16.62 20.38 -1.59
C THR A 177 18.01 19.75 -1.73
N PRO A 178 19.09 20.55 -1.85
CA PRO A 178 20.44 20.02 -1.73
C PRO A 178 20.62 19.46 -0.32
N HIS A 179 20.73 18.14 -0.18
CA HIS A 179 20.99 17.48 1.10
C HIS A 179 22.23 18.12 1.74
N PRO A 180 22.07 18.76 2.92
CA PRO A 180 22.12 17.96 4.14
C PRO A 180 21.12 18.43 5.21
N ALA A 181 20.64 17.45 5.95
CA ALA A 181 20.07 17.57 7.29
C ALA A 181 18.57 17.94 7.45
N TYR A 182 17.91 17.08 8.25
CA TYR A 182 16.67 17.28 9.04
C TYR A 182 15.30 17.38 8.33
N TYR A 183 14.30 16.65 8.82
CA TYR A 183 13.29 17.12 9.81
C TYR A 183 12.19 16.06 10.06
N ARG A 184 11.75 15.92 11.33
CA ARG A 184 10.50 15.25 11.76
C ARG A 184 9.37 16.29 11.86
N PRO A 185 8.12 15.93 11.52
CA PRO A 185 7.12 15.83 12.58
C PRO A 185 6.17 14.63 12.41
N SER A 186 5.92 13.91 13.50
CA SER A 186 4.84 12.93 13.60
C SER A 186 3.50 13.65 13.73
N MET A 187 2.64 13.63 12.71
CA MET A 187 1.24 14.01 12.85
C MET A 187 0.39 12.77 13.06
N ARG A 188 -0.16 12.65 14.27
CA ARG A 188 -1.26 11.74 14.58
C ARG A 188 -2.52 12.59 14.60
N ILE A 189 -3.37 12.48 13.58
CA ILE A 189 -4.69 13.14 13.59
C ILE A 189 -5.69 12.10 14.03
N SER A 190 -5.92 12.01 15.33
CA SER A 190 -7.07 11.31 15.88
C SER A 190 -8.32 12.10 15.52
N ARG A 191 -9.26 11.49 14.79
CA ARG A 191 -10.60 12.06 14.64
C ARG A 191 -11.37 11.81 15.94
N GLY A 192 -11.77 12.91 16.59
CA GLY A 192 -12.91 12.92 17.51
C GLY A 192 -14.23 12.86 16.76
#